data_AF-A0A7Y5J4Y5-F1
#
_entry.id   AF-A0A7Y5J4Y5-F1
#
_cell.length_a   1.000
_cell.length_b   1.000
_cell.length_c   1.000
_cell.angle_alpha   90.00
_cell.angle_beta   90.00
_cell.angle_gamma   90.00
#
_symmetry.space_group_name_H-M   'P 1'
#
loop_
_entity.id
_entity.type
_entity.pdbx_description
1 polymer ?
#
loop_
_entity_poly.entity_id
_entity_poly.type
_entity_poly.pdbx_seq_one_letter_code
_entity_poly.pdbx_strand_id
1 'polypeptide(L)'
;MKKHILPTLLALVLSLSAQAQSCLPEGITFYTQAEVDQFPALYPGCTAIGGDVYMRPPGVVNLDSLIGLISIGGDLIIDANLVSLRGLDSLTSIGGSLLMHYTSVPDMSGLNKLQSIQGKTCG
;
A
#
# COMPACT_ATOMS: atom_id res chain seq x y z
N MET A 1 -38.77 42.63 15.02
CA MET A 1 -37.50 42.51 14.28
C MET A 1 -36.33 42.80 15.21
N LYS A 2 -35.66 41.76 15.72
CA LYS A 2 -34.24 41.75 16.14
C LYS A 2 -33.89 40.30 16.46
N LYS A 3 -33.09 39.72 15.56
CA LYS A 3 -32.78 38.29 15.48
C LYS A 3 -31.73 37.99 16.56
N HIS A 4 -32.07 37.13 17.52
CA HIS A 4 -31.05 36.52 18.39
C HIS A 4 -30.32 35.45 17.57
N ILE A 5 -29.24 35.86 16.91
CA ILE A 5 -28.28 34.95 16.31
C ILE A 5 -27.36 34.52 17.45
N LEU A 6 -27.67 33.39 18.08
CA LEU A 6 -26.68 32.65 18.85
C LEU A 6 -26.02 31.72 17.83
N PRO A 7 -24.75 31.95 17.43
CA PRO A 7 -24.09 31.01 16.54
C PRO A 7 -23.97 29.72 17.32
N THR A 8 -24.63 28.68 16.82
CA THR A 8 -24.36 27.30 17.18
C THR A 8 -22.85 27.14 17.19
N LEU A 9 -22.29 26.90 18.38
CA LEU A 9 -20.94 26.39 18.53
C LEU A 9 -20.97 25.01 17.86
N LEU A 10 -20.86 25.00 16.53
CA LEU A 10 -20.53 23.83 15.76
C LEU A 10 -19.11 23.52 16.22
N ALA A 11 -19.00 22.76 17.31
CA ALA A 11 -17.78 22.08 17.67
C ALA A 11 -17.45 21.29 16.41
N LEU A 12 -16.52 21.85 15.63
CA LEU A 12 -15.88 21.19 14.52
C LEU A 12 -15.32 19.93 15.15
N VAL A 13 -16.03 18.83 14.97
CA VAL A 13 -15.50 17.52 15.26
C VAL A 13 -14.37 17.40 14.25
N LEU A 14 -13.16 17.82 14.65
CA LEU A 14 -11.94 17.26 14.13
C LEU A 14 -11.99 15.81 14.57
N SER A 15 -12.82 15.03 13.87
CA SER A 15 -12.61 13.61 13.74
C SER A 15 -11.28 13.51 13.01
N LEU A 16 -10.19 13.63 13.77
CA LEU A 16 -8.94 12.96 13.44
C LEU A 16 -9.24 11.48 13.64
N SER A 17 -10.10 10.97 12.78
CA SER A 17 -10.23 9.57 12.63
C SER A 17 -8.98 9.15 11.88
N ALA A 18 -7.92 8.91 12.66
CA ALA A 18 -6.85 8.01 12.28
C ALA A 18 -7.46 6.62 12.15
N GLN A 19 -8.37 6.46 11.19
CA GLN A 19 -8.80 5.15 10.78
C GLN A 19 -7.54 4.54 10.18
N ALA A 20 -7.21 3.34 10.64
CA ALA A 20 -6.46 2.37 9.88
C ALA A 20 -7.25 1.95 8.62
N GLN A 21 -7.82 2.92 7.91
CA GLN A 21 -8.49 2.71 6.65
C GLN A 21 -7.37 2.53 5.63
N SER A 22 -7.42 1.43 4.91
CA SER A 22 -6.55 1.23 3.77
C SER A 22 -6.66 2.41 2.80
N CYS A 23 -5.53 2.92 2.34
CA CYS A 23 -5.51 3.82 1.19
C CYS A 23 -5.71 2.99 -0.08
N LEU A 24 -6.10 3.64 -1.19
CA LEU A 24 -6.16 2.99 -2.51
C LEU A 24 -7.04 1.71 -2.47
N PRO A 25 -8.37 1.83 -2.24
CA PRO A 25 -9.26 0.67 -2.16
C PRO A 25 -9.30 -0.15 -3.46
N GLU A 26 -9.07 0.51 -4.60
CA GLU A 26 -8.97 -0.13 -5.92
C GLU A 26 -7.54 -0.61 -6.24
N GLY A 27 -6.58 -0.35 -5.37
CA GLY A 27 -5.18 -0.72 -5.56
C GLY A 27 -4.35 0.32 -6.32
N ILE A 28 -3.17 -0.09 -6.76
CA ILE A 28 -2.20 0.75 -7.49
C ILE A 28 -1.38 -0.08 -8.47
N THR A 29 -1.03 0.53 -9.60
CA THR A 29 -0.06 -0.02 -10.55
C THR A 29 1.13 0.92 -10.66
N PHE A 30 2.34 0.40 -10.46
CA PHE A 30 3.60 1.09 -10.69
C PHE A 30 4.15 0.65 -12.06
N TYR A 31 4.31 1.60 -12.97
CA TYR A 31 4.93 1.40 -14.29
C TYR A 31 6.40 1.81 -14.30
N THR A 32 6.80 2.70 -13.39
CA THR A 32 8.13 3.32 -13.32
C THR A 32 8.65 3.41 -11.90
N GLN A 33 9.98 3.45 -11.75
CA GLN A 33 10.62 3.67 -10.45
C GLN A 33 10.21 5.00 -9.82
N ALA A 34 10.01 6.04 -10.64
CA ALA A 34 9.59 7.35 -10.14
C ALA A 34 8.25 7.28 -9.39
N GLU A 35 7.31 6.44 -9.83
CA GLU A 35 6.03 6.27 -9.14
C GLU A 35 6.19 5.56 -7.80
N VAL A 36 7.12 4.60 -7.70
CA VAL A 36 7.48 3.96 -6.41
C VAL A 36 8.13 4.98 -5.49
N ASP A 37 9.08 5.77 -5.99
CA ASP A 37 9.81 6.78 -5.22
C ASP A 37 8.90 7.91 -4.73
N GLN A 38 7.88 8.24 -5.52
CA GLN A 38 6.88 9.26 -5.17
C GLN A 38 5.77 8.73 -4.25
N PHE A 39 5.66 7.41 -4.03
CA PHE A 39 4.58 6.82 -3.24
C PHE A 39 4.41 7.49 -1.86
N PRO A 40 5.46 7.71 -1.04
CA PRO A 40 5.32 8.37 0.26
C PRO A 40 4.87 9.83 0.17
N ALA A 41 5.16 10.51 -0.94
CA ALA A 41 4.78 11.90 -1.16
C ALA A 41 3.33 12.04 -1.68
N LEU A 42 2.90 11.10 -2.53
CA LEU A 42 1.54 11.08 -3.09
C LEU A 42 0.52 10.51 -2.11
N TYR A 43 0.94 9.56 -1.27
CA TYR A 43 0.08 8.86 -0.30
C TYR A 43 0.68 8.94 1.11
N PRO A 44 0.80 10.16 1.68
CA PRO A 44 1.46 10.37 2.96
C PRO A 44 0.76 9.58 4.08
N GLY A 45 1.55 8.77 4.80
CA GLY A 45 1.05 7.93 5.89
C GLY A 45 0.27 6.70 5.44
N CYS A 46 0.22 6.38 4.14
CA CYS A 46 -0.38 5.12 3.71
C CYS A 46 0.50 3.93 4.09
N THR A 47 -0.01 3.13 5.02
CA THR A 47 0.63 1.88 5.47
C THR A 47 -0.19 0.64 5.07
N ALA A 48 -1.36 0.79 4.46
CA ALA A 48 -2.20 -0.31 4.02
C ALA A 48 -2.84 0.03 2.67
N ILE A 49 -2.60 -0.80 1.65
CA ILE A 49 -3.26 -0.66 0.34
C ILE A 49 -4.47 -1.58 0.32
N GLY A 50 -5.65 -1.06 -0.04
CA GLY A 50 -6.91 -1.79 0.05
C GLY A 50 -7.11 -2.78 -1.09
N GLY A 51 -6.69 -2.40 -2.29
CA GLY A 51 -6.79 -3.25 -3.48
C GLY A 51 -5.48 -3.95 -3.82
N ASP A 52 -5.36 -4.30 -5.10
CA ASP A 52 -4.20 -4.99 -5.64
C ASP A 52 -3.00 -4.05 -5.83
N VAL A 53 -1.78 -4.59 -5.76
CA VAL A 53 -0.54 -3.88 -6.08
C VAL A 53 0.11 -4.58 -7.27
N TYR A 54 0.25 -3.85 -8.37
CA TYR A 54 0.92 -4.34 -9.58
C TYR A 54 2.20 -3.56 -9.82
N MET A 55 3.30 -4.26 -10.08
CA MET A 55 4.53 -3.65 -10.60
C MET A 55 4.70 -4.15 -12.02
N ARG A 56 4.75 -3.23 -12.99
CA ARG A 56 4.84 -3.55 -14.41
C ARG A 56 6.26 -3.32 -14.93
N PRO A 57 6.72 -4.13 -15.90
CA PRO A 57 8.01 -3.92 -16.51
C PRO A 57 7.93 -2.75 -17.50
N PRO A 58 9.07 -2.11 -17.85
CA PRO A 58 10.44 -2.44 -17.45
C PRO A 58 10.98 -1.55 -16.31
N GLY A 59 10.16 -0.69 -15.72
CA GLY A 59 10.63 0.53 -15.07
C GLY A 59 10.92 0.47 -13.56
N VAL A 60 10.51 -0.59 -12.86
CA VAL A 60 10.71 -0.73 -11.41
C VAL A 60 11.95 -1.57 -11.13
N VAL A 61 12.89 -1.03 -10.34
CA VAL A 61 14.19 -1.65 -10.05
C VAL A 61 14.41 -1.90 -8.55
N ASN A 62 13.69 -1.19 -7.67
CA ASN A 62 13.71 -1.42 -6.23
C ASN A 62 12.37 -1.01 -5.59
N LEU A 63 12.17 -1.42 -4.33
CA LEU A 63 10.94 -1.17 -3.57
C LEU A 63 11.19 -0.32 -2.32
N ASP A 64 12.35 0.33 -2.19
CA ASP A 64 12.83 0.92 -0.94
C ASP A 64 11.83 1.93 -0.35
N SER A 65 11.12 2.67 -1.20
CA SER A 65 10.11 3.65 -0.81
C SER A 65 8.81 3.05 -0.26
N LEU A 66 8.64 1.73 -0.30
CA LEU A 66 7.50 1.00 0.26
C LEU A 66 7.73 0.50 1.69
N ILE A 67 8.86 0.87 2.33
CA ILE A 67 9.29 0.33 3.64
C ILE A 67 8.26 0.45 4.78
N GLY A 68 7.32 1.39 4.67
CA GLY A 68 6.22 1.61 5.62
C GLY A 68 4.95 0.80 5.35
N LEU A 69 4.88 0.03 4.26
CA LEU A 69 3.69 -0.72 3.89
C LEU A 69 3.56 -1.98 4.76
N ILE A 70 2.44 -2.09 5.47
CA ILE A 70 2.11 -3.13 6.45
C ILE A 70 1.19 -4.19 5.87
N SER A 71 0.25 -3.82 4.99
CA SER A 71 -0.71 -4.77 4.41
C SER A 71 -1.16 -4.41 3.00
N ILE A 72 -1.46 -5.44 2.21
CA ILE A 72 -2.12 -5.34 0.91
C ILE A 72 -3.43 -6.13 0.99
N GLY A 73 -4.56 -5.51 0.71
CA GLY A 73 -5.87 -6.16 0.77
C GLY A 73 -6.12 -7.08 -0.44
N GLY A 74 -5.56 -6.73 -1.59
CA GLY A 74 -5.64 -7.53 -2.83
C GLY A 74 -4.42 -8.41 -3.08
N ASP A 75 -4.16 -8.67 -4.37
CA ASP A 75 -2.99 -9.39 -4.84
C ASP A 75 -1.74 -8.49 -4.85
N LEU A 76 -0.56 -9.04 -4.57
CA LEU A 76 0.74 -8.41 -4.85
C LEU A 76 1.37 -9.10 -6.04
N ILE A 77 1.47 -8.39 -7.17
CA ILE A 77 1.94 -8.92 -8.44
C ILE A 77 3.17 -8.13 -8.89
N ILE A 78 4.33 -8.79 -8.82
CA ILE A 78 5.62 -8.21 -9.15
C ILE A 78 6.05 -8.74 -10.52
N ASP A 79 5.86 -7.94 -11.57
CA ASP A 79 6.35 -8.20 -12.93
C ASP A 79 7.51 -7.23 -13.22
N ALA A 80 8.65 -7.45 -12.56
CA ALA A 80 9.81 -6.58 -12.61
C ALA A 80 11.11 -7.35 -12.35
N ASN A 81 12.22 -6.90 -12.93
CA ASN A 81 13.56 -7.51 -12.79
C ASN A 81 14.22 -7.12 -11.47
N LEU A 82 13.54 -7.35 -10.35
CA LEU A 82 14.07 -7.06 -9.03
C LEU A 82 15.20 -8.03 -8.66
N VAL A 83 16.20 -7.51 -7.94
CA VAL A 83 17.28 -8.29 -7.33
C VAL A 83 17.13 -8.42 -5.82
N SER A 84 16.17 -7.71 -5.22
CA SER A 84 15.84 -7.76 -3.79
C SER A 84 14.37 -7.37 -3.56
N LEU A 85 13.78 -7.87 -2.47
CA LEU A 85 12.46 -7.44 -1.97
C LEU A 85 12.59 -6.45 -0.80
N ARG A 86 13.79 -5.93 -0.54
CA ARG A 86 14.02 -4.84 0.42
C ARG A 86 13.06 -3.69 0.12
N GLY A 87 12.51 -3.11 1.19
CA GLY A 87 11.42 -2.15 1.09
C GLY A 87 10.06 -2.77 1.35
N LEU A 88 9.93 -4.10 1.39
CA LEU A 88 8.71 -4.77 1.89
C LEU A 88 8.85 -5.26 3.35
N ASP A 89 9.91 -4.86 4.06
CA ASP A 89 10.30 -5.40 5.38
C ASP A 89 9.24 -5.24 6.48
N SER A 90 8.27 -4.36 6.27
CA SER A 90 7.14 -4.13 7.19
C SER A 90 5.88 -4.89 6.82
N LEU A 91 5.82 -5.53 5.64
CA LEU A 91 4.63 -6.19 5.12
C LEU A 91 4.32 -7.44 5.95
N THR A 92 3.12 -7.47 6.53
CA THR A 92 2.65 -8.54 7.41
C THR A 92 1.55 -9.40 6.78
N SER A 93 0.76 -8.85 5.86
CA SER A 93 -0.35 -9.57 5.24
C SER A 93 -0.60 -9.19 3.78
N ILE A 94 -1.02 -10.19 3.01
CA ILE A 94 -1.56 -10.06 1.66
C ILE A 94 -2.92 -10.76 1.67
N GLY A 95 -4.00 -10.03 1.36
CA GLY A 95 -5.35 -10.59 1.34
C GLY A 95 -5.60 -11.48 0.12
N GLY A 96 -4.94 -11.19 -1.00
CA GLY A 96 -4.95 -12.00 -2.20
C GLY A 96 -3.76 -12.96 -2.29
N SER A 97 -3.12 -12.97 -3.45
CA SER A 97 -2.00 -13.83 -3.82
C SER A 97 -0.70 -13.03 -3.96
N LEU A 98 0.44 -13.67 -3.70
CA LEU A 98 1.76 -13.13 -4.05
C LEU A 98 2.25 -13.81 -5.34
N LEU A 99 2.36 -13.05 -6.42
CA LEU A 99 2.88 -13.53 -7.71
C LEU A 99 4.13 -12.74 -8.08
N MET A 100 5.19 -13.44 -8.48
CA MET A 100 6.44 -12.82 -8.92
C MET A 100 6.86 -13.40 -10.27
N HIS A 101 7.04 -12.52 -11.25
CA HIS A 101 7.45 -12.83 -12.62
C HIS A 101 8.76 -12.11 -12.93
N TYR A 102 9.64 -12.79 -13.68
CA TYR A 102 10.94 -12.25 -14.15
C TYR A 102 11.84 -11.65 -13.05
N THR A 103 11.66 -12.07 -11.80
CA THR A 103 12.51 -11.66 -10.68
C THR A 103 13.79 -12.49 -10.62
N SER A 104 14.91 -11.85 -10.27
CA SER A 104 16.21 -12.50 -10.02
C SER A 104 16.61 -12.42 -8.53
N VAL A 105 15.62 -12.25 -7.66
CA VAL A 105 15.80 -12.18 -6.21
C VAL A 105 16.42 -13.50 -5.68
N PRO A 106 17.58 -13.46 -5.00
CA PRO A 106 18.29 -14.66 -4.56
C PRO A 106 17.67 -15.31 -3.31
N ASP A 107 16.95 -14.55 -2.50
CA ASP A 107 16.31 -14.99 -1.26
C ASP A 107 15.10 -14.10 -0.90
N MET A 108 14.26 -14.56 0.01
CA MET A 108 13.04 -13.83 0.39
C MET A 108 13.28 -12.72 1.44
N SER A 109 14.53 -12.27 1.62
CA SER A 109 14.83 -11.15 2.52
C SER A 109 14.09 -9.90 2.04
N GLY A 110 13.39 -9.27 2.98
CA GLY A 110 12.41 -8.22 2.68
C GLY A 110 10.98 -8.67 2.99
N LEU A 111 10.68 -9.97 3.05
CA LEU A 111 9.36 -10.48 3.47
C LEU A 111 9.40 -11.17 4.84
N ASN A 112 10.40 -10.86 5.66
CA ASN A 112 10.65 -11.52 6.95
C ASN A 112 9.50 -11.37 7.97
N LYS A 113 8.66 -10.34 7.82
CA LYS A 113 7.49 -10.10 8.68
C LYS A 113 6.18 -10.62 8.10
N LEU A 114 6.18 -11.18 6.88
CA LEU A 114 4.97 -11.66 6.24
C LEU A 114 4.43 -12.87 7.00
N GLN A 115 3.22 -12.75 7.55
CA GLN A 115 2.58 -13.77 8.40
C GLN A 115 1.46 -14.51 7.67
N SER A 116 0.78 -13.85 6.72
CA SER A 116 -0.39 -14.41 6.07
C SER A 116 -0.51 -13.98 4.61
N ILE A 117 -0.83 -14.97 3.77
CA ILE A 117 -1.36 -14.79 2.41
C ILE A 117 -2.70 -15.54 2.42
N GLN A 118 -3.81 -14.81 2.36
CA GLN A 118 -5.13 -15.43 2.56
C GLN A 118 -5.65 -16.15 1.30
N GLY A 119 -5.25 -15.67 0.12
CA GLY A 119 -5.75 -16.19 -1.16
C GLY A 119 -7.22 -15.84 -1.39
N LYS A 120 -7.63 -15.76 -2.66
CA LYS A 120 -9.05 -15.63 -3.01
C LYS A 120 -9.73 -16.98 -2.81
N THR A 121 -10.61 -17.10 -1.82
CA THR A 121 -11.48 -18.28 -1.71
C THR A 121 -12.51 -18.23 -2.84
N CYS A 122 -12.55 -19.24 -3.69
CA CYS A 122 -13.65 -19.42 -4.64
C CYS A 122 -14.91 -19.75 -3.83
N GLY A 123 -15.86 -18.82 -3.77
CA GLY A 123 -17.19 -19.02 -3.19
C GLY A 123 -18.22 -19.50 -4.20
#